data_AF-A0A291RCA9-F1
#
_entry.id   AF-A0A291RCA9-F1
#
_cell.length_a   1.000
_cell.length_b   1.000
_cell.length_c   1.000
_cell.angle_alpha   90.00
_cell.angle_beta   90.00
_cell.angle_gamma   90.00
#
_symmetry.space_group_name_H-M   'P 1'
#
loop_
_entity.id
_entity.type
_entity.pdbx_description
1 polymer ?
#
loop_
_entity_poly.entity_id
_entity_poly.type
_entity_poly.pdbx_seq_one_letter_code
_entity_poly.pdbx_strand_id
1 'polypeptide(L)'
;MDDFAFPTPFTVRHYRYSEEQLPSGRLQREWVDQGDKPVIGWNPPDTRTGGDKLAGPDRAVVDLELMVPADFGEAGHLDKIILPDLRFPGGEARTWFVLGLPEDMGTGPFDFRPGMIINLRHTQG
;
A
#
# COMPACT_ATOMS: atom_id res chain seq x y z
N MET A 1 -25.42 8.47 13.39
CA MET A 1 -25.44 7.43 12.34
C MET A 1 -24.12 6.74 12.54
N ASP A 2 -24.13 5.52 13.09
CA ASP A 2 -22.87 4.82 13.38
C ASP A 2 -22.19 4.55 12.04
N ASP A 3 -21.04 5.20 11.83
CA ASP A 3 -20.20 5.00 10.66
C ASP A 3 -19.82 3.52 10.60
N PHE A 4 -20.27 2.82 9.58
CA PHE A 4 -19.90 1.42 9.34
C PHE A 4 -18.43 1.38 8.89
N ALA A 5 -17.53 1.42 9.85
CA ALA A 5 -16.10 1.24 9.64
C ALA A 5 -15.77 -0.26 9.71
N PHE A 6 -15.07 -0.77 8.70
CA PHE A 6 -14.51 -2.11 8.77
C PHE A 6 -13.47 -2.18 9.90
N PRO A 7 -13.44 -3.27 10.69
CA PRO A 7 -12.45 -3.41 11.73
C PRO A 7 -11.04 -3.43 11.13
N THR A 8 -10.10 -2.76 11.79
CA THR A 8 -8.69 -2.71 11.40
C THR A 8 -7.83 -3.44 12.44
N PRO A 9 -7.84 -4.78 12.46
CA PRO A 9 -7.17 -5.56 13.50
C PRO A 9 -5.64 -5.54 13.39
N PHE A 10 -5.09 -5.05 12.28
CA PHE A 10 -3.66 -5.03 12.01
C PHE A 10 -3.12 -3.60 11.89
N THR A 11 -1.79 -3.46 11.96
CA THR A 11 -1.09 -2.19 11.83
C THR A 11 0.14 -2.36 10.96
N VAL A 12 0.43 -1.37 10.11
CA VAL A 12 1.61 -1.33 9.24
C VAL A 12 2.41 -0.05 9.47
N ARG A 13 3.72 -0.08 9.26
CA ARG A 13 4.52 1.16 9.18
C ARG A 13 4.44 1.71 7.76
N HIS A 14 4.17 3.00 7.62
CA HIS A 14 4.12 3.66 6.32
C HIS A 14 5.26 4.69 6.19
N TYR A 15 5.97 4.70 5.07
CA TYR A 15 6.90 5.76 4.71
C TYR A 15 6.54 6.33 3.34
N ARG A 16 6.36 7.65 3.29
CA ARG A 16 6.07 8.40 2.06
C ARG A 16 7.35 8.62 1.27
N TYR A 17 7.35 8.26 0.00
CA TYR A 17 8.42 8.56 -0.93
C TYR A 17 8.40 10.04 -1.31
N SER A 18 9.58 10.65 -1.34
CA SER A 18 9.81 11.99 -1.84
C SER A 18 11.02 11.98 -2.76
N GLU A 19 10.89 12.66 -3.89
CA GLU A 19 11.97 12.90 -4.84
C GLU A 19 12.07 14.39 -5.10
N GLU A 20 13.21 14.99 -4.74
CA GLU A 20 13.51 16.39 -4.96
C GLU A 20 14.72 16.53 -5.89
N GLN A 21 14.62 17.44 -6.87
CA GLN A 21 15.76 17.79 -7.68
C GLN A 21 16.56 18.90 -7.00
N LEU A 22 17.79 18.57 -6.60
CA LEU A 22 18.69 19.53 -5.97
C LEU A 22 19.20 20.58 -6.98
N PRO A 23 19.66 21.75 -6.52
CA PRO A 23 20.30 22.74 -7.39
C PRO A 23 21.50 22.20 -8.19
N SER A 24 22.11 21.11 -7.70
CA SER A 24 23.19 20.38 -8.40
C SER A 24 22.74 19.55 -9.61
N GLY A 25 21.43 19.45 -9.84
CA GLY A 25 20.82 18.58 -10.86
C GLY A 25 20.67 17.12 -10.43
N ARG A 26 21.19 16.72 -9.26
CA ARG A 26 21.01 15.38 -8.70
C ARG A 26 19.60 15.22 -8.11
N LEU A 27 19.03 14.03 -8.26
CA LEU A 27 17.81 13.65 -7.56
C LEU A 27 18.16 13.17 -6.14
N GLN A 28 17.55 13.79 -5.15
CA GLN A 28 17.54 13.31 -3.78
C GLN A 28 16.26 12.52 -3.55
N ARG A 29 16.42 11.28 -3.08
CA ARG A 29 15.32 10.36 -2.79
C ARG A 29 15.28 10.05 -1.32
N GLU A 30 14.11 10.18 -0.73
CA GLU A 30 13.93 9.92 0.68
C GLU A 30 12.59 9.21 0.95
N TRP A 31 12.54 8.55 2.10
CA TRP A 31 11.32 7.94 2.62
C TRP A 31 11.05 8.54 4.00
N VAL A 32 10.01 9.34 4.08
CA VAL A 32 9.61 10.05 5.31
C VAL A 32 8.63 9.19 6.08
N ASP A 33 9.00 8.83 7.31
CA ASP A 33 8.17 8.02 8.20
C ASP A 33 6.83 8.73 8.50
N GLN A 34 5.73 8.06 8.16
CA GLN A 34 4.36 8.50 8.42
C GLN A 34 3.77 7.80 9.65
N GLY A 35 4.57 6.98 10.34
CA GLY A 35 4.16 6.26 11.53
C GLY A 35 3.37 4.98 11.23
N ASP A 36 2.77 4.47 12.29
CA ASP A 36 1.99 3.25 12.28
C ASP A 36 0.55 3.56 11.86
N LYS A 37 0.02 2.82 10.88
CA LYS A 37 -1.32 3.00 10.33
C LYS A 37 -2.17 1.74 10.45
N PRO A 38 -3.45 1.87 10.84
CA PRO A 38 -4.37 0.73 10.93
C PRO A 38 -4.73 0.20 9.53
N VAL A 39 -4.85 -1.12 9.39
CA VAL A 39 -5.27 -1.77 8.14
C VAL A 39 -6.26 -2.88 8.40
N ILE A 40 -7.09 -3.17 7.40
CA ILE A 40 -8.12 -4.22 7.44
C ILE A 40 -7.45 -5.60 7.32
N GLY A 41 -6.45 -5.72 6.44
CA GLY A 41 -5.69 -6.94 6.21
C GLY A 41 -4.98 -6.93 4.87
N TRP A 42 -4.52 -8.09 4.44
CA TRP A 42 -3.85 -8.27 3.15
C TRP A 42 -4.12 -9.66 2.57
N ASN A 43 -4.04 -9.79 1.26
CA ASN A 43 -4.24 -11.04 0.53
C ASN A 43 -3.32 -11.13 -0.69
N PRO A 44 -3.05 -12.34 -1.21
CA PRO A 44 -2.50 -12.50 -2.55
C PRO A 44 -3.39 -11.75 -3.57
N PRO A 45 -2.82 -11.21 -4.65
CA PRO A 45 -3.56 -10.47 -5.66
C PRO A 45 -4.70 -11.30 -6.25
N ASP A 46 -5.82 -10.65 -6.58
CA ASP A 46 -6.90 -11.32 -7.30
C ASP A 46 -6.46 -11.64 -8.74
N THR A 47 -6.14 -12.92 -9.00
CA THR A 47 -5.71 -13.45 -10.30
C THR A 47 -6.81 -14.20 -11.03
N ARG A 48 -8.09 -14.07 -10.62
CA ARG A 48 -9.22 -14.83 -11.20
C ARG A 48 -9.38 -14.68 -12.72
N THR A 49 -8.77 -13.67 -13.33
CA THR A 49 -8.71 -13.46 -14.79
C THR A 49 -7.64 -14.28 -15.51
N GLY A 50 -6.89 -15.15 -14.82
CA GLY A 50 -5.96 -16.10 -15.45
C GLY A 50 -4.56 -15.55 -15.76
N GLY A 51 -4.08 -14.58 -14.98
CA GLY A 51 -2.74 -14.00 -15.13
C GLY A 51 -2.37 -13.12 -13.94
N ASP A 52 -1.13 -12.62 -13.93
CA ASP A 52 -0.63 -11.72 -12.88
C ASP A 52 -1.44 -10.41 -12.85
N LYS A 53 -1.77 -9.93 -11.65
CA LYS A 53 -2.30 -8.57 -11.48
C LYS A 53 -1.16 -7.58 -11.72
N LEU A 54 -1.38 -6.61 -12.60
CA LEU A 54 -0.40 -5.58 -12.95
C LEU A 54 -0.89 -4.21 -12.47
N ALA A 55 0.00 -3.40 -11.90
CA ALA A 55 -0.32 -2.05 -11.43
C ALA A 55 0.72 -1.01 -11.87
N GLY A 56 0.26 0.24 -11.99
CA GLY A 56 1.09 1.39 -12.36
C GLY A 56 1.43 1.47 -13.86
N PRO A 57 2.14 2.54 -14.29
CA PRO A 57 2.45 2.80 -15.69
C PRO A 57 3.33 1.71 -16.33
N ASP A 58 4.23 1.13 -15.54
CA ASP A 58 5.17 0.10 -16.00
C ASP A 58 4.60 -1.32 -15.94
N ARG A 59 3.31 -1.47 -15.59
CA ARG A 59 2.63 -2.78 -15.45
C ARG A 59 3.44 -3.75 -14.60
N ALA A 60 3.82 -3.31 -13.40
CA ALA A 60 4.56 -4.14 -12.47
C ALA A 60 3.65 -5.21 -11.87
N VAL A 61 4.19 -6.43 -11.69
CA VAL A 61 3.49 -7.53 -11.02
C VAL A 61 3.22 -7.14 -9.57
N VAL A 62 1.96 -7.25 -9.17
CA VAL A 62 1.50 -7.08 -7.79
C VAL A 62 1.74 -8.38 -7.05
N ASP A 63 2.45 -8.32 -5.93
CA ASP A 63 2.74 -9.48 -5.09
C ASP A 63 1.75 -9.61 -3.91
N LEU A 64 1.17 -8.48 -3.48
CA LEU A 64 0.26 -8.42 -2.34
C LEU A 64 -0.74 -7.26 -2.50
N GLU A 65 -1.99 -7.49 -2.12
CA GLU A 65 -3.02 -6.46 -1.97
C GLU A 65 -3.17 -6.13 -0.49
N LEU A 66 -3.03 -4.85 -0.15
CA LEU A 66 -3.27 -4.33 1.19
C LEU A 66 -4.62 -3.62 1.23
N MET A 67 -5.50 -4.09 2.10
CA MET A 67 -6.82 -3.50 2.33
C MET A 67 -6.73 -2.49 3.47
N VAL A 68 -7.05 -1.23 3.17
CA VAL A 68 -6.94 -0.12 4.13
C VAL A 68 -8.28 0.57 4.32
N PRO A 69 -8.55 1.14 5.51
CA PRO A 69 -9.77 1.92 5.72
C PRO A 69 -9.76 3.20 4.87
N ALA A 70 -10.94 3.81 4.70
CA ALA A 70 -11.09 5.00 3.87
C ALA A 70 -10.32 6.23 4.40
N ASP A 71 -10.00 6.25 5.69
CA ASP A 71 -9.24 7.30 6.38
C ASP A 71 -7.73 6.99 6.48
N PHE A 72 -7.24 5.95 5.79
CA PHE A 72 -5.81 5.61 5.77
C PHE A 72 -4.92 6.77 5.30
N GLY A 73 -5.48 7.71 4.53
CA GLY A 73 -4.79 8.85 3.93
C GLY A 73 -4.10 8.51 2.62
N GLU A 74 -3.31 9.45 2.10
CA GLU A 74 -2.61 9.28 0.82
C GLU A 74 -1.52 8.20 0.91
N ALA A 75 -1.52 7.30 -0.07
CA ALA A 75 -0.41 6.41 -0.40
C ALA A 75 -0.05 6.63 -1.87
N GLY A 76 1.20 7.00 -2.12
CA GLY A 76 1.75 7.27 -3.44
C GLY A 76 2.61 6.12 -3.96
N HIS A 77 2.85 6.12 -5.26
CA HIS A 77 3.78 5.18 -5.87
C HIS A 77 5.18 5.28 -5.23
N LEU A 78 5.83 4.13 -4.99
CA LEU A 78 7.14 3.98 -4.32
C LEU A 78 7.14 4.27 -2.81
N ASP A 79 6.00 4.59 -2.21
CA ASP A 79 5.86 4.56 -0.75
C ASP A 79 6.21 3.17 -0.21
N LYS A 80 6.86 3.13 0.96
CA LYS A 80 7.22 1.88 1.63
C LYS A 80 6.19 1.52 2.67
N ILE A 81 5.79 0.26 2.66
CA ILE A 81 4.96 -0.35 3.69
C ILE A 81 5.76 -1.48 4.35
N ILE A 82 5.79 -1.49 5.68
CA ILE A 82 6.36 -2.58 6.47
C ILE A 82 5.21 -3.31 7.17
N LEU A 83 5.06 -4.59 6.87
CA LEU A 83 4.09 -5.47 7.51
C LEU A 83 4.78 -6.23 8.65
N PRO A 84 4.53 -5.89 9.93
CA PRO A 84 5.28 -6.46 11.07
C PRO A 84 5.01 -7.96 11.28
N ASP A 85 3.83 -8.43 10.88
CA ASP A 85 3.37 -9.81 11.05
C ASP A 85 3.81 -10.74 9.91
N LEU A 86 4.25 -10.18 8.78
CA LEU A 86 4.66 -10.90 7.58
C LEU A 86 6.20 -11.00 7.53
N ARG A 87 6.76 -11.82 8.43
CA ARG A 87 8.22 -12.07 8.51
C ARG A 87 8.64 -13.23 7.61
N PHE A 88 9.86 -13.19 7.07
CA PHE A 88 10.48 -14.39 6.47
C PHE A 88 10.68 -15.49 7.52
N PRO A 89 10.82 -16.77 7.12
CA PRO A 89 11.50 -17.76 7.95
C PRO A 89 12.90 -17.22 8.27
N GLY A 90 13.10 -16.72 9.50
CA GLY A 90 14.31 -15.95 9.87
C GLY A 90 14.05 -14.61 10.57
N GLY A 91 12.79 -14.14 10.60
CA GLY A 91 12.37 -13.04 11.48
C GLY A 91 12.51 -11.62 10.92
N GLU A 92 13.04 -11.42 9.72
CA GLU A 92 13.12 -10.10 9.08
C GLU A 92 11.76 -9.63 8.57
N ALA A 93 11.41 -8.38 8.87
CA ALA A 93 10.18 -7.74 8.39
C ALA A 93 10.30 -7.44 6.89
N ARG A 94 9.29 -7.81 6.12
CA ARG A 94 9.29 -7.55 4.67
C ARG A 94 9.00 -6.08 4.38
N THR A 95 9.84 -5.48 3.54
CA THR A 95 9.58 -4.16 2.96
C THR A 95 8.84 -4.33 1.64
N TRP A 96 7.76 -3.58 1.48
CA TRP A 96 6.91 -3.60 0.31
C TRP A 96 6.81 -2.20 -0.27
N PHE A 97 6.72 -2.10 -1.60
CA PHE A 97 6.60 -0.83 -2.30
C PHE A 97 5.22 -0.71 -2.94
N VAL A 98 4.62 0.47 -2.82
CA VAL A 98 3.34 0.78 -3.45
C VAL A 98 3.50 0.91 -4.96
N LEU A 99 2.64 0.20 -5.69
CA LEU A 99 2.55 0.22 -7.15
C LEU A 99 1.38 1.08 -7.60
N GLY A 100 1.68 2.19 -8.28
CA GLY A 100 0.66 3.10 -8.79
C GLY A 100 -0.14 3.80 -7.68
N LEU A 101 -1.37 4.19 -8.02
CA LEU A 101 -2.31 4.79 -7.08
C LEU A 101 -3.18 3.71 -6.43
N PRO A 102 -3.67 3.93 -5.19
CA PRO A 102 -4.65 3.06 -4.57
C PRO A 102 -5.92 2.90 -5.42
N GLU A 103 -6.49 1.69 -5.42
CA GLU A 103 -7.78 1.40 -6.02
C GLU A 103 -8.87 1.79 -5.01
N ASP A 104 -9.60 2.87 -5.32
CA ASP A 104 -10.70 3.36 -4.49
C ASP A 104 -11.96 2.52 -4.70
N MET A 105 -12.50 1.98 -3.61
CA MET A 105 -13.75 1.21 -3.59
C MET A 105 -14.94 2.05 -3.11
N GLY A 106 -14.77 3.36 -2.95
CA GLY A 106 -15.73 4.31 -2.38
C GLY A 106 -16.79 4.85 -3.34
N THR A 107 -16.89 4.37 -4.58
CA THR A 107 -17.91 4.80 -5.56
C THR A 107 -19.26 4.08 -5.41
N GLY A 108 -19.47 3.40 -4.28
CA GLY A 108 -20.71 2.71 -3.97
C GLY A 108 -21.89 3.67 -3.74
N PRO A 109 -23.14 3.22 -3.95
CA PRO A 109 -24.32 4.04 -3.64
C PRO A 109 -24.40 4.35 -2.13
N PHE A 110 -25.06 5.47 -1.77
CA PHE A 110 -25.35 5.88 -0.39
C PHE A 110 -24.11 6.21 0.48
N ASP A 111 -23.10 6.88 -0.07
CA ASP A 111 -21.84 7.22 0.63
C ASP A 111 -21.11 6.00 1.21
N PHE A 112 -21.33 4.82 0.64
CA PHE A 112 -20.64 3.60 1.04
C PHE A 112 -19.15 3.68 0.69
N ARG A 113 -18.30 3.82 1.72
CA ARG A 113 -16.83 3.94 1.61
C ARG A 113 -16.14 2.77 2.32
N PRO A 114 -16.06 1.60 1.69
CA PRO A 114 -15.51 0.39 2.34
C PRO A 114 -14.00 0.42 2.55
N GLY A 115 -13.28 1.37 1.93
CA GLY A 115 -11.83 1.49 2.01
C GLY A 115 -11.17 1.52 0.63
N MET A 116 -9.87 1.20 0.60
CA MET A 116 -9.06 1.16 -0.62
C MET A 116 -8.19 -0.10 -0.67
N ILE A 117 -7.80 -0.50 -1.89
CA ILE A 117 -6.78 -1.52 -2.11
C ILE A 117 -5.48 -0.84 -2.55
N ILE A 118 -4.40 -1.10 -1.80
CA ILE A 118 -3.05 -0.67 -2.16
C ILE A 118 -2.31 -1.87 -2.72
N ASN A 119 -1.92 -1.80 -4.00
CA ASN A 119 -1.14 -2.83 -4.66
C ASN A 119 0.33 -2.71 -4.24
N LEU A 120 0.92 -3.81 -3.78
CA LEU A 120 2.26 -3.85 -3.26
C LEU A 120 3.14 -4.82 -4.05
N ARG A 121 4.40 -4.45 -4.22
CA ARG A 121 5.46 -5.32 -4.73
C ARG A 121 6.50 -5.58 -3.65
N HIS A 122 6.93 -6.82 -3.55
CA HIS A 122 8.07 -7.19 -2.74
C HIS A 122 9.36 -6.91 -3.52
N THR A 123 10.31 -6.22 -2.89
CA THR A 123 11.67 -6.12 -3.41
C THR A 123 12.60 -6.84 -2.45
N GLN A 124 13.28 -7.87 -2.94
CA GLN A 124 14.47 -8.35 -2.24
C GLN A 124 15.54 -7.28 -2.41
N GLY A 125 16.04 -6.79 -1.27
CA GLY A 125 17.30 -6.03 -1.23
C GLY A 125 18.48 -6.98 -1.42
#